data_AF-F8FF61-F1
#
_entry.id   AF-F8FF61-F1
#
_cell.length_a   1.000
_cell.length_b   1.000
_cell.length_c   1.000
_cell.angle_alpha   90.00
_cell.angle_beta   90.00
_cell.angle_gamma   90.00
#
_symmetry.space_group_name_H-M   'P 1'
#
loop_
_entity.id
_entity.type
_entity.pdbx_description
1 polymer ?
#
loop_
_entity_poly.entity_id
_entity_poly.type
_entity_poly.pdbx_seq_one_letter_code
_entity_poly.pdbx_strand_id
1 'polypeptide(L)'
;MVGVKKAVIKKEVLLSEMKRKKVLSMKELASNTGISQSTLSLIMNGKRSPGSKVIGSMIAYFECSFERLFFYDKPLTKVNDK
;
A
#
# COMPACT_ATOMS: atom_id res chain seq x y z
N MET A 1 25.71 4.28 -0.24
CA MET A 1 24.43 3.77 0.31
C MET A 1 23.33 4.09 -0.69
N VAL A 2 22.72 3.08 -1.32
CA VAL A 2 21.58 3.30 -2.24
C VAL A 2 20.34 3.50 -1.37
N GLY A 3 19.76 4.70 -1.39
CA GLY A 3 18.50 4.98 -0.70
C GLY A 3 17.38 4.14 -1.31
N VAL A 4 16.88 3.15 -0.58
CA VAL A 4 15.77 2.32 -1.05
C VAL A 4 14.49 3.16 -1.00
N LYS A 5 13.87 3.40 -2.16
CA LYS A 5 12.57 4.06 -2.27
C LYS A 5 11.52 3.23 -1.51
N LYS A 6 10.79 3.85 -0.60
CA LYS A 6 9.73 3.17 0.17
C LYS A 6 8.40 3.34 -0.54
N ALA A 7 7.72 2.24 -0.86
CA ALA A 7 6.36 2.31 -1.37
C ALA A 7 5.41 2.77 -0.24
N VAL A 8 4.36 3.48 -0.62
CA VAL A 8 3.29 3.96 0.27
C VAL A 8 1.95 3.77 -0.45
N ILE A 9 0.93 3.34 0.28
CA ILE A 9 -0.42 3.16 -0.25
C ILE A 9 -1.22 4.47 -0.20
N LYS A 10 -2.00 4.74 -1.26
CA LYS A 10 -2.94 5.85 -1.30
C LYS A 10 -4.26 5.43 -0.66
N LYS A 11 -4.51 5.81 0.59
CA LYS A 11 -5.69 5.36 1.37
C LYS A 11 -7.02 5.68 0.69
N GLU A 12 -7.18 6.91 0.19
CA GLU A 12 -8.41 7.33 -0.49
C GLU A 12 -8.68 6.50 -1.76
N VAL A 13 -7.62 6.15 -2.48
CA VAL A 13 -7.73 5.29 -3.66
C VAL A 13 -8.07 3.86 -3.25
N LEU A 14 -7.42 3.32 -2.21
CA LEU A 14 -7.77 2.01 -1.67
C LEU A 14 -9.26 1.91 -1.31
N LEU A 15 -9.80 2.91 -0.60
CA LEU A 15 -11.22 2.94 -0.24
C LEU A 15 -12.13 2.99 -1.47
N SER A 16 -11.73 3.74 -2.50
CA SER A 16 -12.46 3.81 -3.77
C SER A 16 -12.46 2.47 -4.50
N GLU A 17 -11.31 1.78 -4.53
CA GLU A 17 -11.19 0.45 -5.15
C GLU A 17 -11.94 -0.63 -4.37
N MET A 18 -11.96 -0.54 -3.02
CA MET A 18 -12.78 -1.41 -2.17
C MET A 18 -14.27 -1.25 -2.48
N LYS A 19 -14.77 -0.01 -2.60
CA LYS A 19 -16.16 0.26 -3.00
C LYS A 19 -16.47 -0.31 -4.38
N ARG A 20 -15.58 -0.10 -5.36
CA ARG A 20 -15.74 -0.62 -6.73
C ARG A 20 -15.82 -2.15 -6.77
N LYS A 21 -14.98 -2.84 -6.00
CA LYS A 21 -14.98 -4.31 -5.87
C LYS A 21 -16.00 -4.85 -4.85
N LYS A 22 -16.82 -3.98 -4.24
CA LYS A 22 -17.79 -4.32 -3.18
C LYS A 22 -17.16 -5.01 -1.96
N VAL A 23 -15.90 -4.69 -1.64
CA VAL A 23 -15.23 -5.17 -0.43
C VAL A 23 -15.71 -4.34 0.76
N LEU A 24 -16.32 -5.00 1.73
CA LEU A 24 -17.03 -4.33 2.82
C LEU A 24 -16.15 -4.13 4.07
N SER A 25 -15.04 -4.87 4.18
CA SER A 25 -14.17 -4.80 5.36
C SER A 25 -12.71 -5.11 5.08
N MET A 26 -11.84 -4.72 6.01
CA MET A 26 -10.42 -5.09 5.97
C MET A 26 -10.19 -6.59 6.16
N LYS A 27 -11.08 -7.28 6.87
CA LYS A 27 -11.02 -8.73 7.03
C LYS A 27 -11.28 -9.43 5.70
N GLU A 28 -12.29 -8.95 4.97
CA GLU A 28 -12.60 -9.45 3.63
C GLU A 28 -11.47 -9.16 2.63
N LEU A 29 -10.90 -7.94 2.67
CA LEU A 29 -9.73 -7.61 1.85
C LEU A 29 -8.55 -8.55 2.15
N ALA A 30 -8.31 -8.85 3.42
CA ALA A 30 -7.26 -9.77 3.86
C ALA A 30 -7.47 -11.17 3.27
N SER A 31 -8.69 -11.71 3.37
CA SER A 31 -9.05 -13.00 2.77
C SER A 31 -8.85 -13.01 1.26
N ASN A 32 -9.28 -11.96 0.56
CA ASN A 32 -9.25 -11.92 -0.90
C ASN A 32 -7.84 -11.70 -1.49
N THR A 33 -6.97 -10.99 -0.76
CA THR A 33 -5.59 -10.69 -1.20
C THR A 33 -4.55 -11.67 -0.66
N GLY A 34 -4.90 -12.50 0.33
CA GLY A 34 -3.97 -13.35 1.06
C GLY A 34 -2.99 -12.59 1.95
N ILE A 35 -3.27 -11.32 2.26
CA ILE A 35 -2.45 -10.48 3.14
C ILE A 35 -3.10 -10.46 4.52
N SER A 36 -2.34 -10.65 5.60
CA SER A 36 -2.94 -10.60 6.94
C SER A 36 -3.54 -9.22 7.24
N GLN A 37 -4.66 -9.20 7.97
CA GLN A 37 -5.32 -7.95 8.39
C GLN A 37 -4.38 -7.06 9.22
N SER A 38 -3.50 -7.68 10.02
CA SER A 38 -2.45 -6.97 10.78
C SER A 38 -1.43 -6.28 9.85
N THR A 39 -1.00 -6.94 8.78
CA THR A 39 -0.08 -6.37 7.79
C THR A 39 -0.74 -5.20 7.07
N LEU A 40 -1.99 -5.35 6.62
CA LEU A 40 -2.76 -4.28 6.00
C LEU A 40 -2.90 -3.08 6.94
N SER A 41 -3.20 -3.30 8.23
CA SER A 41 -3.28 -2.24 9.23
C SER A 41 -1.96 -1.48 9.39
N LEU A 42 -0.83 -2.18 9.51
CA LEU A 42 0.48 -1.54 9.61
C LEU A 42 0.82 -0.71 8.37
N ILE A 43 0.48 -1.19 7.18
CA ILE A 43 0.70 -0.48 5.92
C ILE A 43 -0.18 0.76 5.82
N MET A 44 -1.48 0.62 6.08
CA MET A 44 -2.40 1.76 6.08
C MET A 44 -2.01 2.80 7.13
N ASN A 45 -1.44 2.40 8.26
CA ASN A 45 -0.98 3.33 9.29
C ASN A 45 0.44 3.87 9.04
N GLY A 46 1.06 3.56 7.88
CA GLY A 46 2.41 4.00 7.54
C GLY A 46 3.51 3.40 8.41
N LYS A 47 3.18 2.44 9.29
CA LYS A 47 4.12 1.76 10.19
C LYS A 47 4.97 0.73 9.44
N ARG A 48 4.52 0.29 8.28
CA ARG A 48 5.24 -0.65 7.41
C ARG A 48 5.09 -0.27 5.94
N SER A 49 6.18 -0.30 5.19
CA SER A 49 6.12 -0.16 3.72
C SER A 49 5.67 -1.50 3.10
N PRO A 50 4.74 -1.49 2.13
CA PRO A 50 4.34 -2.71 1.44
C PRO A 50 5.50 -3.25 0.60
N GLY A 51 5.82 -4.53 0.77
CA GLY A 51 6.80 -5.23 -0.05
C GLY A 51 6.22 -5.64 -1.41
N SER A 52 7.07 -6.20 -2.28
CA SER A 52 6.69 -6.65 -3.63
C SER A 52 5.49 -7.60 -3.63
N LYS A 53 5.44 -8.56 -2.70
CA LYS A 53 4.31 -9.50 -2.57
C LYS A 53 2.98 -8.79 -2.29
N VAL A 54 2.99 -7.84 -1.35
CA VAL A 54 1.79 -7.05 -1.01
C VAL A 54 1.35 -6.21 -2.20
N ILE A 55 2.30 -5.52 -2.84
CA ILE A 55 2.01 -4.69 -4.02
C ILE A 55 1.39 -5.55 -5.11
N GLY A 56 2.02 -6.67 -5.47
CA GLY A 56 1.55 -7.61 -6.48
C GLY A 56 0.15 -8.14 -6.19
N SER A 57 -0.11 -8.62 -4.97
CA SER A 57 -1.43 -9.11 -4.57
C SER A 57 -2.51 -8.03 -4.70
N MET A 58 -2.20 -6.79 -4.29
CA MET A 58 -3.17 -5.70 -4.30
C MET A 58 -3.48 -5.24 -5.72
N ILE A 59 -2.46 -5.02 -6.57
CA ILE A 59 -2.68 -4.56 -7.95
C ILE A 59 -3.36 -5.63 -8.81
N ALA A 60 -3.07 -6.93 -8.56
CA ALA A 60 -3.74 -8.03 -9.23
C ALA A 60 -5.21 -8.13 -8.81
N TYR A 61 -5.50 -8.08 -7.50
CA TYR A 61 -6.86 -8.16 -6.99
C TYR A 61 -7.74 -7.00 -7.45
N PHE A 62 -7.21 -5.78 -7.42
CA PHE A 62 -7.91 -4.58 -7.86
C PHE A 62 -7.81 -4.33 -9.37
N GLU A 63 -7.04 -5.11 -10.13
CA GLU A 63 -6.87 -4.94 -11.58
C GLU A 63 -6.48 -3.49 -11.95
N CYS A 64 -5.52 -2.92 -11.22
CA CYS A 64 -5.08 -1.54 -11.41
C CYS A 64 -3.55 -1.43 -11.45
N SER A 65 -3.02 -0.29 -11.90
CA SER A 65 -1.57 -0.09 -11.95
C SER A 65 -0.98 0.20 -10.57
N PHE A 66 0.35 0.06 -10.46
CA PHE A 66 1.08 0.48 -9.26
C PHE A 66 0.82 1.95 -8.95
N GLU A 67 0.92 2.84 -9.94
CA GLU A 67 0.77 4.29 -9.79
C GLU A 67 -0.64 4.70 -9.38
N ARG A 68 -1.65 3.88 -9.70
CA ARG A 68 -3.02 4.10 -9.23
C ARG A 68 -3.08 3.97 -7.73
N LEU A 69 -2.57 2.87 -7.17
CA LEU A 69 -2.80 2.49 -5.78
C LEU A 69 -1.67 2.86 -4.82
N PHE A 70 -0.45 2.99 -5.34
CA PHE A 70 0.76 3.23 -4.60
C PHE A 70 1.54 4.43 -5.17
N PHE A 71 2.52 4.89 -4.40
CA PHE A 71 3.58 5.77 -4.86
C PHE A 71 4.87 5.43 -4.10
N TYR A 72 6.00 5.87 -4.63
CA TYR A 72 7.25 5.85 -3.87
C TYR A 72 7.39 7.16 -3.12
N ASP A 73 7.52 7.06 -1.79
CA ASP A 73 7.91 8.20 -0.98
C ASP A 73 9.32 8.65 -1.42
N LYS A 74 9.48 9.97 -1.57
CA LYS A 74 10.81 10.51 -1.87
C LYS A 74 11.67 10.25 -0.64
N PRO A 75 12.91 9.74 -0.78
CA PRO A 75 13.80 9.70 0.36
C PRO A 75 13.89 11.12 0.92
N LEU A 76 13.58 11.29 2.20
CA LEU A 76 13.89 12.52 2.92
C LEU A 76 15.40 12.71 2.79
N THR A 77 15.83 13.58 1.87
CA THR A 77 17.17 14.16 1.98
C THR A 77 17.15 14.84 3.34
N LYS A 78 17.94 14.33 4.29
CA LYS A 78 18.23 15.08 5.51
C LYS A 78 18.80 16.42 5.04
N VAL A 79 18.00 17.48 5.11
CA VAL A 79 18.53 18.83 4.99
C VAL A 79 19.37 18.99 6.24
N ASN A 80 20.68 19.07 6.06
CA ASN A 80 21.61 19.33 7.15
C ASN A 80 21.42 20.82 7.48
N ASP A 81 20.53 21.11 8.42
CA ASP A 81 20.45 22.44 9.04
C ASP A 81 21.82 22.72 9.66
N LYS A 82 22.51 23.73 9.13
CA LYS A 82 23.80 24.23 9.61
C LYS A 82 23.55 25.48 10.44
#